data_AF-A0A537BFG7-F1
#
_entry.id   AF-A0A537BFG7-F1
#
_cell.length_a   1.000
_cell.length_b   1.000
_cell.length_c   1.000
_cell.angle_alpha   90.00
_cell.angle_beta   90.00
_cell.angle_gamma   90.00
#
_symmetry.space_group_name_H-M   'P 1'
#
loop_
_entity.id
_entity.type
_entity.pdbx_description
1 polymer ?
#
loop_
_entity_poly.entity_id
_entity_poly.type
_entity_poly.pdbx_seq_one_letter_code
_entity_poly.pdbx_strand_id
1 'polypeptide(L)'
;RVNDVTTHPAFKNAARTVAAIYDLKLANQEAMSFEEDGARYSIYYLRPKTREDLARRTRGHRMIADLTYGMFGRSPDHVASFVTGMAMKPEELKAPCGYQDNLLAYYKELRSLDSYVVYAVLPPQAARNPEFYERQNIPIPTLSVVREDDDGLVISGMKMLATGAVFANDVWIGNVLPLAPDQKKQA
;
A
#
# COMPACT_ATOMS: atom_id res chain seq x y z
N ARG A 1 16.26 -15.49 -9.25
CA ARG A 1 14.97 -15.72 -8.58
C ARG A 1 15.25 -16.08 -7.12
N VAL A 2 14.46 -15.57 -6.19
CA VAL A 2 14.55 -15.93 -4.75
C VAL A 2 13.39 -16.89 -4.47
N ASN A 3 13.69 -18.03 -3.84
CA ASN A 3 12.66 -19.04 -3.55
C ASN A 3 11.94 -18.75 -2.22
N ASP A 4 12.69 -18.29 -1.22
CA ASP A 4 12.15 -17.99 0.11
C ASP A 4 12.82 -16.72 0.66
N VAL A 5 12.03 -15.65 0.78
CA VAL A 5 12.47 -14.35 1.27
C VAL A 5 12.77 -14.35 2.77
N THR A 6 12.23 -15.31 3.52
CA THR A 6 12.37 -15.38 4.98
C THR A 6 13.73 -15.92 5.40
N THR A 7 14.35 -16.75 4.55
CA THR A 7 15.65 -17.40 4.82
C THR A 7 16.79 -16.85 3.98
N HIS A 8 16.50 -16.19 2.85
CA HIS A 8 17.53 -15.68 1.95
C HIS A 8 18.46 -14.66 2.65
N PRO A 9 19.81 -14.77 2.52
CA PRO A 9 20.76 -13.93 3.24
C PRO A 9 20.54 -12.42 3.10
N ALA A 10 20.11 -11.96 1.92
CA ALA A 10 19.83 -10.54 1.66
C ALA A 10 18.55 -10.00 2.32
N PHE A 11 17.61 -10.87 2.71
CA PHE A 11 16.26 -10.47 3.10
C PHE A 11 15.87 -10.92 4.51
N LYS A 12 16.44 -12.02 5.01
CA LYS A 12 16.06 -12.66 6.28
C LYS A 12 16.02 -11.72 7.49
N ASN A 13 16.93 -10.75 7.55
CA ASN A 13 16.98 -9.81 8.68
C ASN A 13 15.81 -8.82 8.63
N ALA A 14 15.50 -8.28 7.45
CA ALA A 14 14.35 -7.41 7.26
C ALA A 14 13.03 -8.19 7.43
N ALA A 15 12.95 -9.43 6.96
CA ALA A 15 11.80 -10.31 7.22
C ALA A 15 11.58 -10.53 8.73
N ARG A 16 12.65 -10.74 9.50
CA ARG A 16 12.58 -10.82 10.98
C ARG A 16 12.14 -9.51 11.61
N THR A 17 12.57 -8.36 11.09
CA THR A 17 12.07 -7.05 11.55
C THR A 17 10.57 -6.91 11.31
N VAL A 18 10.07 -7.32 10.13
CA VAL A 18 8.62 -7.33 9.85
C VAL A 18 7.89 -8.22 10.84
N ALA A 19 8.36 -9.45 11.08
CA ALA A 19 7.78 -10.34 12.07
C ALA A 19 7.77 -9.73 13.49
N ALA A 20 8.87 -9.08 13.90
CA ALA A 20 8.96 -8.43 15.20
C ALA A 20 7.95 -7.28 15.38
N ILE A 21 7.53 -6.61 14.30
CA ILE A 21 6.45 -5.61 14.35
C ILE A 21 5.10 -6.29 14.67
N TYR A 22 4.84 -7.47 14.11
CA TYR A 22 3.65 -8.25 14.45
C TYR A 22 3.69 -8.78 15.88
N ASP A 23 4.84 -9.27 16.34
CA ASP A 23 5.03 -9.67 17.74
C ASP A 23 4.83 -8.50 18.70
N LEU A 24 5.32 -7.30 18.35
CA LEU A 24 5.09 -6.08 19.12
C LEU A 24 3.59 -5.77 19.27
N LYS A 25 2.81 -5.93 18.20
CA LYS A 25 1.35 -5.72 18.23
C LYS A 25 0.67 -6.70 19.18
N LEU A 26 1.08 -7.98 19.13
CA LEU A 26 0.56 -9.02 20.01
C LEU A 26 0.93 -8.76 21.48
N ALA A 27 2.16 -8.33 21.75
CA ALA A 27 2.61 -8.04 23.11
C ALA A 27 1.98 -6.77 23.72
N ASN A 28 1.47 -5.86 22.87
CA ASN A 28 0.93 -4.56 23.29
C ASN A 28 -0.50 -4.35 22.78
N GLN A 29 -1.34 -5.39 22.83
CA GLN A 29 -2.67 -5.38 22.23
C GLN A 29 -3.51 -4.16 22.61
N GLU A 30 -3.52 -3.73 23.87
CA GLU A 30 -4.30 -2.57 24.30
C GLU A 30 -3.92 -1.28 23.55
N ALA A 31 -2.62 -1.05 23.35
CA ALA A 31 -2.11 0.12 22.65
C ALA A 31 -2.13 -0.03 21.12
N MET A 32 -1.95 -1.26 20.63
CA MET A 32 -1.75 -1.58 19.21
C MET A 32 -3.01 -2.07 18.50
N SER A 33 -4.16 -2.09 19.19
CA SER A 33 -5.43 -2.49 18.59
C SER A 33 -6.63 -1.71 19.13
N PHE A 34 -7.78 -1.92 18.51
CA PHE A 34 -9.09 -1.45 18.96
C PHE A 34 -10.14 -2.53 18.67
N GLU A 35 -11.27 -2.47 19.36
CA GLU A 35 -12.41 -3.33 19.11
C GLU A 35 -13.50 -2.58 18.33
N GLU A 36 -14.10 -3.26 17.35
CA GLU A 36 -15.25 -2.80 16.59
C GLU A 36 -16.06 -4.03 16.16
N ASP A 37 -17.38 -4.01 16.34
CA ASP A 37 -18.29 -5.11 15.94
C ASP A 37 -17.90 -6.50 16.49
N GLY A 38 -17.38 -6.56 17.73
CA GLY A 38 -17.00 -7.82 18.39
C GLY A 38 -15.69 -8.44 17.89
N ALA A 39 -14.96 -7.75 17.02
CA ALA A 39 -13.64 -8.16 16.55
C ALA A 39 -12.58 -7.11 16.90
N ARG A 40 -11.32 -7.55 16.94
CA ARG A 40 -10.17 -6.73 17.29
C ARG A 40 -9.31 -6.51 16.05
N TYR A 41 -8.94 -5.26 15.83
CA TYR A 41 -8.18 -4.85 14.65
C TYR A 41 -6.98 -4.01 15.05
N SER A 42 -5.91 -4.07 14.25
CA SER A 42 -4.73 -3.23 14.45
C SER A 42 -5.08 -1.75 14.48
N ILE A 43 -4.43 -0.98 15.36
CA ILE A 43 -4.71 0.44 15.57
C ILE A 43 -4.57 1.27 14.27
N TYR A 44 -3.84 0.77 13.28
CA TYR A 44 -3.66 1.39 11.96
C TYR A 44 -4.98 1.50 11.19
N TYR A 45 -5.96 0.64 11.49
CA TYR A 45 -7.28 0.62 10.88
C TYR A 45 -8.33 1.41 11.67
N LEU A 46 -7.99 1.99 12.82
CA LEU A 46 -8.94 2.84 13.55
C LEU A 46 -9.26 4.05 12.67
N ARG A 47 -10.52 4.25 12.25
CA ARG A 47 -10.95 5.46 11.54
C ARG A 47 -11.15 6.59 12.57
N PRO A 48 -10.20 7.52 12.75
CA PRO A 48 -10.25 8.47 13.85
C PRO A 48 -11.41 9.45 13.69
N LYS A 49 -12.21 9.63 14.75
CA LYS A 49 -13.29 10.63 14.80
C LYS A 49 -13.00 11.75 15.80
N THR A 50 -12.03 11.52 16.68
CA THR A 50 -11.66 12.45 17.76
C THR A 50 -10.15 12.70 17.80
N ARG A 51 -9.75 13.75 18.52
CA ARG A 51 -8.33 14.02 18.81
C ARG A 51 -7.67 12.86 19.55
N GLU A 52 -8.41 12.19 20.44
CA GLU A 52 -7.87 11.04 21.17
C GLU A 52 -7.64 9.84 20.24
N ASP A 53 -8.51 9.61 19.25
CA ASP A 53 -8.25 8.55 18.26
C ASP A 53 -6.96 8.80 17.48
N LEU A 54 -6.71 10.06 17.08
CA LEU A 54 -5.45 10.45 16.45
C LEU A 54 -4.25 10.24 17.39
N ALA A 55 -4.40 10.57 18.67
CA ALA A 55 -3.36 10.33 19.67
C ALA A 55 -3.07 8.84 19.85
N ARG A 56 -4.10 7.99 19.90
CA ARG A 56 -3.98 6.52 19.95
C ARG A 56 -3.23 5.96 18.76
N ARG A 57 -3.60 6.37 17.54
CA ARG A 57 -2.87 6.00 16.32
C ARG A 57 -1.42 6.44 16.36
N THR A 58 -1.18 7.68 16.79
CA THR A 58 0.18 8.24 16.91
C THR A 58 1.05 7.43 17.86
N ARG A 59 0.51 6.99 19.01
CA ARG A 59 1.21 6.09 19.92
C ARG A 59 1.56 4.76 19.24
N GLY A 60 0.62 4.16 18.52
CA GLY A 60 0.87 2.93 17.76
C GLY A 60 1.97 3.05 16.69
N HIS A 61 1.93 4.11 15.88
CA HIS A 61 2.98 4.41 14.89
C HIS A 61 4.34 4.63 15.56
N ARG A 62 4.36 5.34 16.69
CA ARG A 62 5.58 5.60 17.44
C ARG A 62 6.20 4.32 18.00
N MET A 63 5.42 3.38 18.50
CA MET A 63 5.94 2.10 19.00
C MET A 63 6.68 1.31 17.90
N ILE A 64 6.19 1.34 16.66
CA ILE A 64 6.86 0.71 15.51
C ILE A 64 8.13 1.47 15.14
N ALA A 65 8.06 2.80 15.11
CA ALA A 65 9.22 3.63 14.84
C ALA A 65 10.30 3.38 15.89
N ASP A 66 9.95 3.32 17.17
CA ASP A 66 10.89 3.07 18.27
C ASP A 66 11.52 1.66 18.16
N LEU A 67 10.72 0.62 17.84
CA LEU A 67 11.23 -0.75 17.59
C LEU A 67 12.27 -0.77 16.45
N THR A 68 12.04 0.02 15.42
CA THR A 68 12.86 0.03 14.19
C THR A 68 13.89 1.16 14.15
N TYR A 69 14.04 1.90 15.25
CA TYR A 69 14.85 3.12 15.33
C TYR A 69 14.52 4.15 14.23
N GLY A 70 13.28 4.14 13.73
CA GLY A 70 12.82 4.98 12.62
C GLY A 70 13.40 4.58 11.25
N MET A 71 14.15 3.49 11.17
CA MET A 71 14.86 3.10 9.93
C MET A 71 14.02 2.24 8.99
N PHE A 72 12.89 1.71 9.45
CA PHE A 72 11.99 0.92 8.61
C PHE A 72 10.84 1.78 8.06
N GLY A 73 11.15 2.63 7.08
CA GLY A 73 10.22 3.67 6.60
C GLY A 73 8.97 3.20 5.83
N ARG A 74 8.82 1.89 5.55
CA ARG A 74 7.64 1.30 4.90
C ARG A 74 7.08 0.16 5.72
N SER A 75 6.96 0.35 7.03
CA SER A 75 6.37 -0.61 7.95
C SER A 75 4.89 -0.90 7.64
N PRO A 76 4.33 -2.01 8.15
CA PRO A 76 2.96 -2.44 7.83
C PRO A 76 1.86 -1.41 8.11
N ASP A 77 2.09 -0.48 9.02
CA ASP A 77 1.18 0.61 9.35
C ASP A 77 1.07 1.69 8.27
N HIS A 78 2.03 1.78 7.34
CA HIS A 78 2.09 2.86 6.36
C HIS A 78 0.93 2.82 5.35
N VAL A 79 0.86 1.80 4.49
CA VAL A 79 -0.20 1.75 3.46
C VAL A 79 -1.54 1.38 4.07
N ALA A 80 -1.58 0.58 5.15
CA ALA A 80 -2.80 0.36 5.92
C ALA A 80 -3.44 1.69 6.39
N SER A 81 -2.63 2.66 6.81
CA SER A 81 -3.12 4.01 7.18
C SER A 81 -3.64 4.79 5.98
N PHE A 82 -3.03 4.63 4.81
CA PHE A 82 -3.50 5.25 3.57
C PHE A 82 -4.90 4.74 3.20
N VAL A 83 -5.09 3.42 3.17
CA VAL A 83 -6.39 2.77 2.92
C VAL A 83 -7.43 3.22 3.94
N THR A 84 -7.04 3.28 5.22
CA THR A 84 -7.93 3.71 6.30
C THR A 84 -8.38 5.16 6.12
N GLY A 85 -7.47 6.07 5.74
CA GLY A 85 -7.80 7.46 5.43
C GLY A 85 -8.76 7.57 4.25
N MET A 86 -8.54 6.83 3.18
CA MET A 86 -9.46 6.79 2.03
C MET A 86 -10.84 6.24 2.43
N ALA A 87 -10.89 5.20 3.26
CA ALA A 87 -12.14 4.59 3.74
C ALA A 87 -12.96 5.52 4.68
N MET A 88 -12.39 6.64 5.13
CA MET A 88 -13.15 7.70 5.82
C MET A 88 -13.88 8.65 4.86
N LYS A 89 -13.43 8.70 3.61
CA LYS A 89 -13.98 9.56 2.55
C LYS A 89 -14.17 8.80 1.23
N PRO A 90 -14.87 7.64 1.24
CA PRO A 90 -15.07 6.83 0.05
C PRO A 90 -15.82 7.59 -1.06
N GLU A 91 -16.65 8.58 -0.71
CA GLU A 91 -17.42 9.42 -1.64
C GLU A 91 -16.54 10.30 -2.56
N GLU A 92 -15.27 10.50 -2.23
CA GLU A 92 -14.34 11.24 -3.10
C GLU A 92 -13.86 10.40 -4.30
N LEU A 93 -14.07 9.07 -4.28
CA LEU A 93 -13.90 8.21 -5.45
C LEU A 93 -15.09 8.37 -6.38
N LYS A 94 -15.05 9.42 -7.21
CA LYS A 94 -16.12 9.80 -8.13
C LYS A 94 -16.11 8.95 -9.40
N ALA A 95 -17.30 8.64 -9.90
CA ALA A 95 -17.51 8.07 -11.22
C ALA A 95 -16.86 8.93 -12.33
N PRO A 96 -16.49 8.35 -13.49
CA PRO A 96 -16.73 6.96 -13.89
C PRO A 96 -15.71 5.94 -13.36
N CYS A 97 -14.53 6.39 -12.91
CA CYS A 97 -13.42 5.49 -12.54
C CYS A 97 -13.26 5.28 -11.02
N GLY A 98 -14.09 5.92 -10.20
CA GLY A 98 -14.10 5.76 -8.75
C GLY A 98 -15.02 4.62 -8.30
N TYR A 99 -14.45 3.65 -7.58
CA TYR A 99 -15.16 2.47 -7.08
C TYR A 99 -15.14 2.42 -5.55
N GLN A 100 -16.03 3.18 -4.92
CA GLN A 100 -16.07 3.30 -3.46
C GLN A 100 -16.34 1.97 -2.74
N ASP A 101 -17.20 1.11 -3.30
CA ASP A 101 -17.55 -0.17 -2.69
C ASP A 101 -16.36 -1.13 -2.67
N ASN A 102 -15.54 -1.11 -3.73
CA ASN A 102 -14.30 -1.89 -3.81
C ASN A 102 -13.30 -1.42 -2.75
N LEU A 103 -13.14 -0.10 -2.56
CA LEU A 103 -12.29 0.44 -1.51
C LEU A 103 -12.74 -0.01 -0.11
N LEU A 104 -14.05 0.05 0.17
CA LEU A 104 -14.59 -0.35 1.46
C LEU A 104 -14.51 -1.86 1.70
N ALA A 105 -14.72 -2.67 0.66
CA ALA A 105 -14.53 -4.12 0.72
C ALA A 105 -13.07 -4.47 1.03
N TYR A 106 -12.14 -3.84 0.31
CA TYR A 106 -10.72 -4.05 0.51
C TYR A 106 -10.23 -3.58 1.88
N TYR A 107 -10.72 -2.43 2.38
CA TYR A 107 -10.44 -2.00 3.76
C TYR A 107 -10.88 -3.04 4.80
N LYS A 108 -12.07 -3.65 4.62
CA LYS A 108 -12.58 -4.70 5.53
C LYS A 108 -11.72 -5.96 5.47
N GLU A 109 -11.31 -6.38 4.28
CA GLU A 109 -10.42 -7.53 4.09
C GLU A 109 -9.06 -7.29 4.76
N LEU A 110 -8.40 -6.17 4.45
CA LEU A 110 -7.10 -5.83 5.01
C LEU A 110 -7.10 -5.79 6.52
N ARG A 111 -8.09 -5.14 7.14
CA ARG A 111 -8.14 -5.07 8.61
C ARG A 111 -8.37 -6.43 9.24
N SER A 112 -9.13 -7.31 8.57
CA SER A 112 -9.44 -8.65 9.08
C SER A 112 -8.26 -9.60 8.98
N LEU A 113 -7.48 -9.51 7.89
CA LEU A 113 -6.29 -10.33 7.67
C LEU A 113 -5.03 -9.73 8.31
N ASP A 114 -5.08 -8.44 8.66
CA ASP A 114 -3.95 -7.67 9.17
C ASP A 114 -2.73 -7.68 8.21
N SER A 115 -3.03 -7.69 6.92
CA SER A 115 -2.05 -7.87 5.84
C SER A 115 -1.01 -6.75 5.78
N TYR A 116 0.24 -7.11 5.47
CA TYR A 116 1.27 -6.15 5.14
C TYR A 116 1.11 -5.73 3.68
N VAL A 117 0.62 -4.50 3.46
CA VAL A 117 0.45 -3.93 2.13
C VAL A 117 1.50 -2.86 1.86
N VAL A 118 2.01 -2.84 0.63
CA VAL A 118 2.85 -1.75 0.12
C VAL A 118 2.24 -1.16 -1.14
N TYR A 119 2.88 -0.14 -1.73
CA TYR A 119 2.45 0.40 -3.01
C TYR A 119 3.58 0.44 -4.04
N ALA A 120 3.23 0.60 -5.30
CA ALA A 120 4.11 0.92 -6.41
C ALA A 120 3.46 2.01 -7.26
N VAL A 121 3.79 3.28 -6.96
CA VAL A 121 3.06 4.44 -7.48
C VAL A 121 3.89 5.37 -8.37
N LEU A 122 5.20 5.13 -8.47
CA LEU A 122 6.12 5.97 -9.23
C LEU A 122 6.37 5.40 -10.63
N PRO A 123 6.10 6.15 -11.71
CA PRO A 123 6.46 5.72 -13.06
C PRO A 123 7.99 5.76 -13.28
N PRO A 124 8.49 5.05 -14.30
CA PRO A 124 9.87 5.19 -14.80
C PRO A 124 10.31 6.62 -15.00
N GLN A 125 11.48 6.99 -14.45
CA GLN A 125 12.04 8.33 -14.68
C GLN A 125 12.20 8.62 -16.18
N ALA A 126 12.55 7.60 -16.96
CA ALA A 126 12.72 7.71 -18.40
C ALA A 126 11.39 8.03 -19.12
N ALA A 127 10.24 7.64 -18.56
CA ALA A 127 8.93 8.00 -19.09
C ALA A 127 8.55 9.49 -18.92
N ARG A 128 9.43 10.31 -18.33
CA ARG A 128 9.28 11.77 -18.29
C ARG A 128 9.62 12.45 -19.62
N ASN A 129 10.16 11.72 -20.61
CA ASN A 129 10.34 12.20 -21.98
C ASN A 129 9.63 11.27 -22.98
N PRO A 130 8.30 11.34 -23.12
CA PRO A 130 7.52 10.47 -24.01
C PRO A 130 7.96 10.58 -25.47
N GLU A 131 8.30 11.80 -25.92
CA GLU A 131 8.76 12.06 -27.29
C GLU A 131 9.99 11.24 -27.68
N PHE A 132 10.90 10.96 -26.74
CA PHE A 132 12.06 10.13 -27.00
C PHE A 132 11.66 8.70 -27.42
N TYR A 133 10.69 8.11 -26.71
CA TYR A 133 10.21 6.75 -26.97
C TYR A 133 9.42 6.67 -28.28
N GLU A 134 8.56 7.66 -28.53
CA GLU A 134 7.80 7.76 -29.77
C GLU A 134 8.71 7.93 -30.98
N ARG A 135 9.69 8.83 -30.92
CA ARG A 135 10.67 9.04 -32.02
C ARG A 135 11.51 7.80 -32.31
N GLN A 136 11.80 6.98 -31.29
CA GLN A 136 12.58 5.75 -31.43
C GLN A 136 11.71 4.52 -31.74
N ASN A 137 10.38 4.66 -31.78
CA ASN A 137 9.43 3.55 -31.94
C ASN A 137 9.64 2.42 -30.90
N ILE A 138 9.96 2.79 -29.66
CA ILE A 138 10.18 1.85 -28.54
C ILE A 138 9.00 1.99 -27.55
N PRO A 139 8.44 0.89 -27.00
CA PRO A 139 7.36 0.98 -26.02
C PRO A 139 7.75 1.81 -24.80
N ILE A 140 6.87 2.72 -24.38
CA ILE A 140 7.04 3.44 -23.11
C ILE A 140 6.96 2.39 -21.99
N PRO A 141 7.97 2.29 -21.11
CA PRO A 141 8.03 1.21 -20.13
C PRO A 141 6.99 1.37 -19.01
N THR A 142 6.31 2.51 -18.91
CA THR A 142 5.30 2.77 -17.88
C THR A 142 4.17 1.76 -17.93
N LEU A 143 3.84 1.21 -16.76
CA LEU A 143 2.69 0.34 -16.58
C LEU A 143 1.42 0.96 -17.17
N SER A 144 0.75 0.21 -18.06
CA SER A 144 -0.44 0.63 -18.77
C SER A 144 -1.44 -0.53 -18.90
N VAL A 145 -2.73 -0.21 -19.01
CA VAL A 145 -3.78 -1.16 -19.40
C VAL A 145 -3.61 -1.52 -20.88
N VAL A 146 -3.49 -2.82 -21.16
CA VAL A 146 -3.35 -3.37 -22.52
C VAL A 146 -4.58 -4.15 -22.98
N ARG A 147 -5.45 -4.57 -22.04
CA ARG A 147 -6.77 -5.16 -22.30
C ARG A 147 -7.70 -4.85 -21.14
N GLU A 148 -8.95 -4.56 -21.46
CA GLU A 148 -10.07 -4.47 -20.53
C GLU A 148 -11.18 -5.37 -21.06
N ASP A 149 -11.75 -6.19 -20.18
CA ASP A 149 -12.76 -7.20 -20.50
C ASP A 149 -13.64 -7.43 -19.26
N ASP A 150 -14.72 -8.21 -19.40
CA ASP A 150 -15.66 -8.47 -18.30
C ASP A 150 -15.01 -9.23 -17.12
N ASP A 151 -13.87 -9.88 -17.35
CA ASP A 151 -13.07 -10.60 -16.35
C ASP A 151 -12.00 -9.74 -15.65
N GLY A 152 -11.85 -8.48 -16.06
CA GLY A 152 -10.96 -7.49 -15.45
C GLY A 152 -9.95 -6.86 -16.41
N LEU A 153 -8.80 -6.47 -15.87
CA LEU A 153 -7.76 -5.72 -16.59
C LEU A 153 -6.50 -6.56 -16.80
N VAL A 154 -5.92 -6.46 -18.01
CA VAL A 154 -4.54 -6.90 -18.26
C VAL A 154 -3.66 -5.65 -18.32
N ILE A 155 -2.65 -5.61 -17.44
CA ILE A 155 -1.70 -4.51 -17.35
C ILE A 155 -0.29 -4.99 -17.73
N SER A 156 0.49 -4.14 -18.40
CA SER A 156 1.87 -4.43 -18.79
C SER A 156 2.75 -3.20 -18.68
N GLY A 157 4.00 -3.40 -18.26
CA GLY A 157 4.99 -2.35 -18.03
C GLY A 157 5.58 -2.42 -16.62
N MET A 158 6.10 -1.29 -16.13
CA MET A 158 6.81 -1.22 -14.86
C MET A 158 6.45 0.02 -14.03
N LYS A 159 6.60 -0.15 -12.72
CA LYS A 159 6.71 0.90 -11.71
C LYS A 159 8.11 0.83 -11.10
N MET A 160 8.73 1.97 -10.83
CA MET A 160 10.16 2.01 -10.47
C MET A 160 10.48 1.50 -9.08
N LEU A 161 9.56 1.70 -8.15
CA LEU A 161 9.86 1.55 -6.74
C LEU A 161 8.65 0.98 -6.00
N ALA A 162 8.87 -0.15 -5.35
CA ALA A 162 7.93 -0.81 -4.46
C ALA A 162 8.68 -1.28 -3.21
N THR A 163 9.05 -0.32 -2.35
CA THR A 163 9.80 -0.60 -1.13
C THR A 163 8.99 -1.50 -0.20
N GLY A 164 9.58 -2.63 0.22
CA GLY A 164 8.93 -3.63 1.07
C GLY A 164 8.14 -4.70 0.31
N ALA A 165 8.00 -4.61 -1.01
CA ALA A 165 7.17 -5.53 -1.80
C ALA A 165 7.59 -7.00 -1.69
N VAL A 166 8.86 -7.29 -1.44
CA VAL A 166 9.35 -8.66 -1.21
C VAL A 166 8.84 -9.29 0.08
N PHE A 167 8.26 -8.50 1.00
CA PHE A 167 7.70 -8.94 2.27
C PHE A 167 6.18 -8.77 2.35
N ALA A 168 5.59 -8.08 1.39
CA ALA A 168 4.19 -7.70 1.41
C ALA A 168 3.28 -8.86 0.98
N ASN A 169 2.07 -8.88 1.52
CA ASN A 169 0.97 -9.72 1.03
C ASN A 169 0.42 -9.13 -0.28
N ASP A 170 0.20 -7.81 -0.31
CA ASP A 170 -0.39 -7.10 -1.46
C ASP A 170 0.44 -5.88 -1.88
N VAL A 171 0.35 -5.54 -3.17
CA VAL A 171 0.98 -4.35 -3.75
C VAL A 171 -0.06 -3.47 -4.42
N TRP A 172 -0.26 -2.27 -3.87
CA TRP A 172 -1.11 -1.23 -4.44
C TRP A 172 -0.44 -0.56 -5.63
N ILE A 173 -0.96 -0.83 -6.82
CA ILE A 173 -0.53 -0.21 -8.04
C ILE A 173 -1.34 1.06 -8.27
N GLY A 174 -0.66 2.17 -8.58
CA GLY A 174 -1.37 3.41 -8.89
C GLY A 174 -0.45 4.53 -9.36
N ASN A 175 -0.93 5.76 -9.30
CA ASN A 175 -0.18 6.96 -9.64
C ASN A 175 -0.34 7.99 -8.51
N VAL A 176 0.77 8.46 -7.96
CA VAL A 176 0.76 9.54 -6.95
C VAL A 176 0.87 10.92 -7.58
N LEU A 177 1.41 10.99 -8.80
CA LEU A 177 1.50 12.21 -9.58
C LEU A 177 0.28 12.32 -10.50
N PRO A 178 -0.29 13.53 -10.68
CA PRO A 178 -1.32 13.74 -11.70
C PRO A 178 -0.82 13.28 -13.06
N LEU A 179 -1.66 12.51 -13.75
CA LEU A 179 -1.42 12.12 -15.12
C LEU A 179 -1.88 13.22 -16.08
N ALA A 180 -1.18 13.37 -17.20
CA ALA A 180 -1.63 14.25 -18.26
C ALA A 180 -2.91 13.71 -18.93
N PRO A 181 -3.76 14.56 -19.53
CA PRO A 181 -5.05 14.13 -20.09
C PRO A 181 -4.96 13.04 -21.19
N ASP A 182 -3.82 12.95 -21.86
CA ASP A 182 -3.49 11.98 -22.90
C ASP A 182 -2.99 10.63 -22.34
N GLN A 183 -2.70 10.54 -21.05
CA GLN A 183 -2.20 9.33 -20.38
C GLN A 183 -3.30 8.41 -19.85
N LYS A 184 -4.43 8.30 -20.57
CA LYS A 184 -5.60 7.51 -20.14
C LYS A 184 -5.28 6.03 -19.91
N LYS A 185 -4.34 5.46 -20.66
CA LYS A 185 -3.94 4.05 -20.52
C LYS A 185 -3.09 3.79 -19.27
N GLN A 186 -2.52 4.83 -18.68
CA GLN A 186 -1.73 4.76 -17.46
C GLN A 186 -2.55 5.08 -16.21
N ALA A 187 -3.80 5.56 -16.39
CA ALA A 187 -4.73 5.92 -15.33
C ALA A 187 -5.17 4.72 -14.50
#